data_AF-A0AAU7MC86-F1
#
_entry.id   AF-A0AAU7MC86-F1
#
_cell.length_a   1.000
_cell.length_b   1.000
_cell.length_c   1.000
_cell.angle_alpha   90.00
_cell.angle_beta   90.00
_cell.angle_gamma   90.00
#
_symmetry.space_group_name_H-M   'P 1'
#
loop_
_entity.id
_entity.type
_entity.pdbx_description
1 polymer ?
#
loop_
_entity_poly.entity_id
_entity_poly.type
_entity_poly.pdbx_seq_one_letter_code
_entity_poly.pdbx_strand_id
1 'polypeptide(L)'
;MNQSRRTVLAHLVRAALAFVLLAAGAATAVTAVTAVPRAAHAASSIGGSITRSEVLDRARFWYDQRASLQYDNSRNSSSFYPDPQGTMYAPDCSGYVSMAWHVALGQPNESAGGYNTSQLPSISTEISFDSLRPGDLIDDVSTHAILFEAWEADHVHFSYYSFGSSPIAHVTHASRSDSSWSGHPVGDYRFFRYNNIIEDGGRVVADFDADGSSDLALYRPDPVNGSVWDVRSWTTKADLWNDHRWGGANDIPLTGDFDGDGTADMALYRRDCTNGSTWWIKSGATGTQIEGGLRWGGCKDIPTTGDVNGDGYTDLVLYRQDCTNGSTWQMYNVRLHGTIRTDLRFGGCKDIPTTGDVNGDGYSDLVLYRQDCTNGSVWNMYNVRLGGTIRTDLRFGGCTDIPSTGDVNGDGYTDLVLYRQDCTNGSTWQMYNVRLGGTIRTDLRFGGCTDIPTTGDVNGDGYADLVLYRQDCTNGSTWQMYNVRLSGSIVSSYRYGGCHDIPVSNNSVYTTA
;
A
#
# COMPACT_ATOMS: atom_id res chain seq x y z
N MET A 1 -21.29 -52.33 -64.44
CA MET A 1 -21.82 -52.99 -63.23
C MET A 1 -22.28 -51.91 -62.24
N ASN A 2 -23.42 -52.14 -61.58
CA ASN A 2 -24.02 -51.50 -60.39
C ASN A 2 -23.63 -50.03 -60.05
N GLN A 3 -24.59 -49.09 -59.99
CA GLN A 3 -25.50 -48.86 -58.84
C GLN A 3 -24.73 -48.81 -57.50
N SER A 4 -24.76 -47.74 -56.69
CA SER A 4 -25.93 -47.19 -55.98
C SER A 4 -25.42 -46.01 -55.10
N ARG A 5 -26.12 -44.93 -54.68
CA ARG A 5 -27.43 -44.23 -54.83
C ARG A 5 -27.24 -42.89 -54.06
N ARG A 6 -27.97 -41.77 -54.17
CA ARG A 6 -29.05 -41.20 -55.02
C ARG A 6 -29.09 -39.68 -54.73
N THR A 7 -29.47 -38.87 -55.74
CA THR A 7 -30.52 -37.81 -55.75
C THR A 7 -30.76 -37.00 -54.45
N VAL A 8 -30.85 -35.66 -54.42
CA VAL A 8 -31.84 -34.74 -55.05
C VAL A 8 -31.16 -33.36 -55.30
N LEU A 9 -31.13 -32.79 -56.52
CA LEU A 9 -32.06 -31.80 -57.12
C LEU A 9 -32.38 -30.56 -56.21
N ALA A 10 -32.52 -29.31 -56.70
CA ALA A 10 -32.22 -28.70 -58.00
C ALA A 10 -32.27 -27.14 -57.95
N HIS A 11 -31.67 -26.48 -58.96
CA HIS A 11 -31.94 -25.11 -59.49
C HIS A 11 -31.99 -23.90 -58.51
N LEU A 12 -31.27 -22.79 -58.74
CA LEU A 12 -31.51 -21.83 -59.83
C LEU A 12 -30.34 -20.81 -59.98
N VAL A 13 -30.01 -20.52 -61.25
CA VAL A 13 -29.77 -19.20 -61.88
C VAL A 13 -28.67 -18.25 -61.37
N ARG A 14 -27.88 -17.76 -62.34
CA ARG A 14 -26.87 -16.70 -62.20
C ARG A 14 -27.51 -15.29 -62.15
N ALA A 15 -26.95 -14.41 -61.33
CA ALA A 15 -26.96 -12.97 -61.57
C ALA A 15 -25.60 -12.37 -61.14
N ALA A 16 -25.11 -11.39 -61.91
CA ALA A 16 -23.93 -10.59 -61.59
C ALA A 16 -24.37 -9.13 -61.31
N LEU A 17 -23.40 -8.23 -61.09
CA LEU A 17 -23.51 -6.83 -60.63
C LEU A 17 -23.64 -6.68 -59.10
N ALA A 18 -23.06 -5.67 -58.46
CA ALA A 18 -22.08 -4.68 -58.92
C ALA A 18 -21.23 -4.15 -57.76
N PHE A 19 -20.07 -3.55 -58.08
CA PHE A 19 -19.28 -2.75 -57.15
C PHE A 19 -20.08 -1.51 -56.71
N VAL A 20 -20.24 -1.31 -55.40
CA VAL A 20 -20.60 -0.01 -54.81
C VAL A 20 -19.59 0.28 -53.72
N LEU A 21 -18.75 1.32 -53.92
CA LEU A 21 -17.99 1.89 -52.81
C LEU A 21 -18.96 2.61 -51.88
N LEU A 22 -19.13 2.09 -50.67
CA LEU A 22 -19.66 2.84 -49.54
C LEU A 22 -18.53 3.03 -48.55
N ALA A 23 -17.96 4.24 -48.56
CA ALA A 23 -17.02 4.69 -47.54
C ALA A 23 -17.77 4.90 -46.22
N ALA A 24 -17.98 3.83 -45.46
CA ALA A 24 -18.39 3.92 -44.08
C ALA A 24 -17.17 4.38 -43.25
N GLY A 25 -17.15 5.65 -42.87
CA GLY A 25 -16.17 6.16 -41.92
C GLY A 25 -16.29 5.38 -40.61
N ALA A 26 -15.19 4.82 -40.14
CA ALA A 26 -15.15 4.16 -38.84
C ALA A 26 -15.30 5.22 -37.75
N ALA A 27 -16.54 5.43 -37.30
CA ALA A 27 -16.80 6.14 -36.06
C ALA A 27 -16.23 5.29 -34.93
N THR A 28 -15.04 5.67 -34.44
CA THR A 28 -14.48 5.14 -33.20
C THR A 28 -15.43 5.51 -32.09
N ALA A 29 -16.26 4.55 -31.67
CA ALA A 29 -17.02 4.66 -30.45
C ALA A 29 -16.02 4.69 -29.28
N VAL A 30 -15.66 5.90 -28.85
CA VAL A 30 -15.02 6.12 -27.56
C VAL A 30 -16.08 5.74 -26.54
N THR A 31 -16.04 4.49 -26.08
CA THR A 31 -16.73 4.09 -24.85
C THR A 31 -16.14 4.94 -23.75
N ALA A 32 -16.86 5.96 -23.33
CA ALA A 32 -16.54 6.69 -22.12
C ALA A 32 -16.45 5.67 -20.99
N VAL A 33 -15.24 5.46 -20.47
CA VAL A 33 -15.05 4.72 -19.24
C VAL A 33 -15.69 5.57 -18.16
N THR A 34 -16.93 5.27 -17.82
CA THR A 34 -17.55 5.81 -16.61
C THR A 34 -16.70 5.31 -15.45
N ALA A 35 -15.97 6.24 -14.81
CA ALA A 35 -15.20 5.93 -13.62
C ALA A 35 -16.10 5.18 -12.63
N VAL A 36 -15.70 3.98 -12.25
CA VAL A 36 -16.37 3.25 -11.17
C VAL A 36 -16.15 4.07 -9.90
N PRO A 37 -17.18 4.40 -9.12
CA PRO A 37 -16.98 5.12 -7.87
C PRO A 37 -16.05 4.31 -6.95
N ARG A 38 -14.89 4.88 -6.61
CA ARG A 38 -14.04 4.36 -5.53
C ARG A 38 -14.89 4.32 -4.25
N ALA A 39 -14.74 3.29 -3.41
CA ALA A 39 -15.24 3.44 -2.05
C ALA A 39 -14.35 4.48 -1.36
N ALA A 40 -14.98 5.44 -0.68
CA ALA A 40 -14.21 6.38 0.13
C ALA A 40 -13.53 5.63 1.28
N HIS A 41 -12.30 6.02 1.60
CA HIS A 41 -11.65 5.67 2.86
C HIS A 41 -12.58 5.98 4.05
N ALA A 42 -12.43 5.25 5.15
CA ALA A 42 -13.06 5.61 6.42
C ALA A 42 -12.65 7.05 6.75
N ALA A 43 -13.62 7.96 6.81
CA ALA A 43 -13.34 9.39 6.91
C ALA A 43 -12.64 9.69 8.25
N SER A 44 -11.51 10.38 8.18
CA SER A 44 -10.88 11.02 9.32
C SER A 44 -11.89 11.85 10.14
N SER A 45 -11.58 12.09 11.42
CA SER A 45 -12.36 13.07 12.20
C SER A 45 -11.91 14.49 11.85
N ILE A 46 -12.82 15.47 11.96
CA ILE A 46 -12.49 16.89 11.66
C ILE A 46 -11.31 17.34 12.54
N GLY A 47 -10.18 17.67 11.90
CA GLY A 47 -8.94 18.05 12.56
C GLY A 47 -8.17 16.92 13.27
N GLY A 48 -8.56 15.66 13.06
CA GLY A 48 -7.84 14.47 13.53
C GLY A 48 -6.69 14.09 12.59
N SER A 49 -6.14 12.88 12.78
CA SER A 49 -5.18 12.28 11.86
C SER A 49 -5.84 11.97 10.51
N ILE A 50 -5.12 12.23 9.42
CA ILE A 50 -5.60 12.03 8.04
C ILE A 50 -4.47 11.49 7.15
N THR A 51 -4.75 10.51 6.30
CA THR A 51 -3.77 9.96 5.34
C THR A 51 -3.62 10.86 4.11
N ARG A 52 -2.51 10.77 3.39
CA ARG A 52 -2.33 11.54 2.14
C ARG A 52 -3.32 11.12 1.05
N SER A 53 -3.63 9.83 1.00
CA SER A 53 -4.65 9.22 0.14
C SER A 53 -6.03 9.79 0.40
N GLU A 54 -6.45 9.96 1.66
CA GLU A 54 -7.70 10.65 2.00
C GLU A 54 -7.64 12.13 1.62
N VAL A 55 -6.54 12.84 1.89
CA VAL A 55 -6.35 14.25 1.47
C VAL A 55 -6.56 14.41 -0.04
N LEU A 56 -5.94 13.53 -0.84
CA LEU A 56 -6.11 13.55 -2.29
C LEU A 56 -7.52 13.13 -2.75
N ASP A 57 -8.17 12.16 -2.11
CA ASP A 57 -9.54 11.77 -2.46
C ASP A 57 -10.55 12.88 -2.15
N ARG A 58 -10.35 13.60 -1.05
CA ARG A 58 -11.13 14.80 -0.71
C ARG A 58 -10.90 15.92 -1.72
N ALA A 59 -9.65 16.17 -2.10
CA ALA A 59 -9.29 17.12 -3.16
C ALA A 59 -9.92 16.74 -4.53
N ARG A 60 -9.90 15.45 -4.88
CA ARG A 60 -10.53 14.88 -6.08
C ARG A 60 -12.04 15.04 -6.08
N PHE A 61 -12.72 14.86 -4.94
CA PHE A 61 -14.17 14.98 -4.82
C PHE A 61 -14.68 16.36 -5.30
N TRP A 62 -14.11 17.46 -4.80
CA TRP A 62 -14.43 18.81 -5.32
C TRP A 62 -13.96 19.01 -6.76
N TYR A 63 -12.81 18.46 -7.16
CA TYR A 63 -12.35 18.53 -8.54
C TYR A 63 -13.35 17.86 -9.49
N ASP A 64 -13.93 16.70 -9.18
CA ASP A 64 -14.93 16.06 -10.03
C ASP A 64 -16.26 16.83 -10.09
N GLN A 65 -16.53 17.65 -9.07
CA GLN A 65 -17.66 18.57 -9.00
C GLN A 65 -17.36 19.96 -9.60
N ARG A 66 -16.16 20.20 -10.15
CA ARG A 66 -15.70 21.51 -10.67
C ARG A 66 -16.60 22.15 -11.74
N ALA A 67 -17.48 21.38 -12.37
CA ALA A 67 -18.45 21.89 -13.34
C ALA A 67 -19.63 22.65 -12.69
N SER A 68 -19.99 22.31 -11.44
CA SER A 68 -21.05 22.96 -10.67
C SER A 68 -20.52 23.88 -9.57
N LEU A 69 -19.28 23.67 -9.11
CA LEU A 69 -18.64 24.45 -8.06
C LEU A 69 -18.10 25.80 -8.55
N GLN A 70 -18.61 26.89 -7.97
CA GLN A 70 -18.21 28.27 -8.28
C GLN A 70 -17.27 28.85 -7.22
N TYR A 71 -16.19 29.50 -7.64
CA TYR A 71 -15.24 30.18 -6.76
C TYR A 71 -15.89 31.39 -6.07
N ASP A 72 -15.83 31.43 -4.74
CA ASP A 72 -16.29 32.57 -3.93
C ASP A 72 -15.39 32.75 -2.70
N ASN A 73 -14.59 33.83 -2.71
CA ASN A 73 -13.70 34.22 -1.62
C ASN A 73 -14.32 35.21 -0.62
N SER A 74 -15.63 35.50 -0.72
CA SER A 74 -16.34 36.33 0.26
C SER A 74 -16.44 35.68 1.64
N ARG A 75 -16.23 34.36 1.71
CA ARG A 75 -16.40 33.50 2.90
C ARG A 75 -17.76 33.65 3.59
N ASN A 76 -18.79 33.97 2.82
CA ASN A 76 -20.18 33.96 3.27
C ASN A 76 -20.68 32.51 3.40
N SER A 77 -21.20 32.13 4.57
CA SER A 77 -21.65 30.75 4.83
C SER A 77 -22.80 30.27 3.93
N SER A 78 -23.56 31.18 3.30
CA SER A 78 -24.56 30.80 2.28
C SER A 78 -23.96 30.35 0.94
N SER A 79 -22.64 30.54 0.73
CA SER A 79 -21.89 30.10 -0.46
C SER A 79 -21.13 28.81 -0.26
N PHE A 80 -21.02 28.31 0.98
CA PHE A 80 -20.19 27.17 1.31
C PHE A 80 -20.66 25.90 0.59
N TYR A 81 -19.70 25.01 0.33
CA TYR A 81 -19.91 23.77 -0.39
C TYR A 81 -19.51 22.57 0.48
N PRO A 82 -20.26 21.45 0.45
CA PRO A 82 -19.99 20.30 1.30
C PRO A 82 -18.76 19.51 0.85
N ASP A 83 -18.10 18.83 1.80
CA ASP A 83 -17.23 17.68 1.55
C ASP A 83 -18.06 16.37 1.43
N PRO A 84 -17.43 15.18 1.23
CA PRO A 84 -18.18 13.92 1.12
C PRO A 84 -19.00 13.55 2.36
N GLN A 85 -18.68 14.12 3.53
CA GLN A 85 -19.35 13.88 4.81
C GLN A 85 -20.39 14.97 5.16
N GLY A 86 -20.52 16.02 4.33
CA GLY A 86 -21.46 17.12 4.50
C GLY A 86 -20.93 18.31 5.32
N THR A 87 -19.64 18.32 5.69
CA THR A 87 -19.02 19.48 6.34
C THR A 87 -18.81 20.59 5.31
N MET A 88 -19.14 21.84 5.66
CA MET A 88 -19.26 22.94 4.70
C MET A 88 -18.00 23.83 4.68
N TYR A 89 -17.36 24.01 3.52
CA TYR A 89 -16.15 24.82 3.37
C TYR A 89 -16.35 25.98 2.40
N ALA A 90 -15.53 27.03 2.54
CA ALA A 90 -15.53 28.15 1.61
C ALA A 90 -15.02 27.66 0.24
N PRO A 91 -15.71 27.96 -0.88
CA PRO A 91 -15.25 27.58 -2.20
C PRO A 91 -14.16 28.55 -2.69
N ASP A 92 -13.11 28.70 -1.90
CA ASP A 92 -11.90 29.46 -2.20
C ASP A 92 -10.66 28.54 -2.14
N CYS A 93 -9.48 29.07 -2.47
CA CYS A 93 -8.23 28.30 -2.52
C CYS A 93 -7.84 27.68 -1.17
N SER A 94 -7.98 28.45 -0.08
CA SER A 94 -7.67 28.02 1.28
C SER A 94 -8.76 27.14 1.90
N GLY A 95 -10.03 27.36 1.52
CA GLY A 95 -11.15 26.50 1.86
C GLY A 95 -11.08 25.14 1.16
N TYR A 96 -10.55 25.08 -0.06
CA TYR A 96 -10.24 23.82 -0.77
C TYR A 96 -9.16 23.00 -0.07
N VAL A 97 -8.05 23.62 0.35
CA VAL A 97 -7.02 22.94 1.14
C VAL A 97 -7.57 22.53 2.51
N SER A 98 -8.35 23.39 3.17
CA SER A 98 -9.01 23.06 4.44
C SER A 98 -9.96 21.87 4.33
N MET A 99 -10.70 21.79 3.21
CA MET A 99 -11.57 20.67 2.89
C MET A 99 -10.75 19.41 2.64
N ALA A 100 -9.67 19.49 1.86
CA ALA A 100 -8.77 18.36 1.61
C ALA A 100 -8.14 17.82 2.89
N TRP A 101 -7.65 18.68 3.79
CA TRP A 101 -7.11 18.32 5.11
C TRP A 101 -8.15 17.97 6.19
N HIS A 102 -9.45 18.05 5.88
CA HIS A 102 -10.55 17.82 6.83
C HIS A 102 -10.51 18.75 8.07
N VAL A 103 -10.11 20.02 7.91
CA VAL A 103 -9.95 20.98 9.02
C VAL A 103 -11.00 22.10 9.00
N ALA A 104 -11.81 22.17 10.06
CA ALA A 104 -12.77 23.25 10.27
C ALA A 104 -12.30 24.27 11.32
N LEU A 105 -12.70 25.53 11.13
CA LEU A 105 -12.70 26.55 12.19
C LEU A 105 -14.09 26.63 12.81
N GLY A 106 -14.20 26.59 14.14
CA GLY A 106 -15.47 26.70 14.87
C GLY A 106 -15.77 25.52 15.77
N GLN A 107 -17.00 25.43 16.27
CA GLN A 107 -17.51 24.24 16.95
C GLN A 107 -17.88 23.16 15.91
N PRO A 108 -17.95 21.87 16.30
CA PRO A 108 -18.46 20.83 15.42
C PRO A 108 -19.84 21.19 14.87
N ASN A 109 -20.03 21.02 13.56
CA ASN A 109 -21.24 21.36 12.78
C ASN A 109 -21.49 22.86 12.47
N GLU A 110 -20.60 23.77 12.87
CA GLU A 110 -20.58 25.17 12.39
C GLU A 110 -19.19 25.50 11.81
N SER A 111 -18.88 24.91 10.65
CA SER A 111 -17.62 25.17 9.95
C SER A 111 -17.61 26.59 9.37
N ALA A 112 -16.72 27.45 9.86
CA ALA A 112 -16.51 28.83 9.40
C ALA A 112 -15.76 28.90 8.05
N GLY A 113 -16.05 27.98 7.13
CA GLY A 113 -15.45 27.90 5.80
C GLY A 113 -14.06 27.24 5.74
N GLY A 114 -13.53 26.77 6.87
CA GLY A 114 -12.15 26.28 6.99
C GLY A 114 -11.14 27.39 7.28
N TYR A 115 -9.86 27.03 7.37
CA TYR A 115 -8.75 27.97 7.60
C TYR A 115 -8.51 28.83 6.36
N ASN A 116 -8.08 30.09 6.53
CA ASN A 116 -7.61 30.93 5.42
C ASN A 116 -6.08 30.79 5.20
N THR A 117 -5.54 31.33 4.10
CA THR A 117 -4.10 31.29 3.76
C THR A 117 -3.22 31.71 4.95
N SER A 118 -3.53 32.82 5.62
CA SER A 118 -2.77 33.31 6.78
C SER A 118 -2.89 32.43 8.04
N GLN A 119 -3.83 31.48 8.08
CA GLN A 119 -4.09 30.60 9.23
C GLN A 119 -3.63 29.15 9.01
N LEU A 120 -3.58 28.66 7.76
CA LEU A 120 -3.07 27.31 7.44
C LEU A 120 -1.65 27.04 8.01
N PRO A 121 -0.70 28.00 8.02
CA PRO A 121 0.59 27.86 8.69
C PRO A 121 0.52 27.61 10.21
N SER A 122 -0.59 27.91 10.89
CA SER A 122 -0.71 27.70 12.34
C SER A 122 -1.02 26.25 12.75
N ILE A 123 -1.49 25.44 11.79
CA ILE A 123 -1.82 24.02 11.96
C ILE A 123 -0.91 23.10 11.15
N SER A 124 0.16 23.65 10.57
CA SER A 124 1.12 22.94 9.72
C SER A 124 2.56 23.26 10.11
N THR A 125 3.48 22.41 9.68
CA THR A 125 4.91 22.56 9.84
C THR A 125 5.52 22.96 8.50
N GLU A 126 6.38 23.98 8.49
CA GLU A 126 7.08 24.38 7.27
C GLU A 126 8.11 23.32 6.84
N ILE A 127 8.15 23.02 5.55
CA ILE A 127 9.03 22.04 4.93
C ILE A 127 9.81 22.65 3.76
N SER A 128 10.79 21.91 3.23
CA SER A 128 11.47 22.30 1.99
C SER A 128 10.67 21.87 0.75
N PHE A 129 10.87 22.55 -0.38
CA PHE A 129 10.30 22.16 -1.68
C PHE A 129 10.65 20.71 -2.04
N ASP A 130 11.92 20.33 -1.87
CA ASP A 130 12.44 19.02 -2.25
C ASP A 130 11.92 17.89 -1.30
N SER A 131 11.22 18.26 -0.23
CA SER A 131 10.53 17.35 0.69
C SER A 131 9.00 17.32 0.52
N LEU A 132 8.44 18.02 -0.47
CA LEU A 132 7.01 17.95 -0.80
C LEU A 132 6.57 16.51 -1.08
N ARG A 133 5.44 16.13 -0.49
CA ARG A 133 4.75 14.84 -0.66
C ARG A 133 3.26 15.08 -0.93
N PRO A 134 2.53 14.10 -1.50
CA PRO A 134 1.12 14.22 -1.86
C PRO A 134 0.23 14.80 -0.74
N GLY A 135 -0.54 15.86 -1.02
CA GLY A 135 -1.37 16.53 -0.03
C GLY A 135 -0.66 17.57 0.86
N ASP A 136 0.63 17.83 0.66
CA ASP A 136 1.30 19.01 1.25
C ASP A 136 0.78 20.32 0.60
N LEU A 137 0.89 21.42 1.33
CA LEU A 137 0.45 22.76 0.94
C LEU A 137 1.60 23.59 0.35
N ILE A 138 1.31 24.27 -0.75
CA ILE A 138 2.12 25.30 -1.37
C ILE A 138 1.36 26.63 -1.20
N ASP A 139 1.80 27.49 -0.27
CA ASP A 139 1.05 28.66 0.20
C ASP A 139 1.80 29.98 -0.02
N ASP A 140 1.16 30.90 -0.76
CA ASP A 140 1.36 32.32 -0.56
C ASP A 140 0.34 32.75 0.49
N VAL A 141 0.82 32.85 1.73
CA VAL A 141 0.08 33.25 2.94
C VAL A 141 -0.80 34.50 2.74
N SER A 142 -0.45 35.35 1.78
CA SER A 142 -1.11 36.62 1.51
C SER A 142 -2.15 36.58 0.39
N THR A 143 -2.07 35.64 -0.57
CA THR A 143 -2.97 35.64 -1.74
C THR A 143 -3.49 34.28 -2.24
N HIS A 144 -2.76 33.16 -2.12
CA HIS A 144 -3.20 31.91 -2.78
C HIS A 144 -2.61 30.62 -2.18
N ALA A 145 -3.45 29.58 -2.08
CA ALA A 145 -3.08 28.25 -1.63
C ALA A 145 -3.25 27.20 -2.74
N ILE A 146 -2.28 26.30 -2.86
CA ILE A 146 -2.22 25.19 -3.81
C ILE A 146 -1.97 23.88 -3.06
N LEU A 147 -2.64 22.80 -3.46
CA LEU A 147 -2.43 21.46 -2.90
C LEU A 147 -1.53 20.65 -3.84
N PHE A 148 -0.36 20.23 -3.37
CA PHE A 148 0.56 19.38 -4.12
C PHE A 148 -0.06 17.98 -4.33
N GLU A 149 -0.03 17.45 -5.56
CA GLU A 149 -0.54 16.10 -5.84
C GLU A 149 0.58 15.07 -5.86
N ALA A 150 1.54 15.20 -6.78
CA ALA A 150 2.61 14.20 -6.96
C ALA A 150 3.83 14.77 -7.69
N TRP A 151 4.99 14.15 -7.50
CA TRP A 151 6.13 14.30 -8.40
C TRP A 151 5.92 13.49 -9.68
N GLU A 152 6.37 14.02 -10.82
CA GLU A 152 6.58 13.22 -12.01
C GLU A 152 7.88 12.40 -11.88
N ALA A 153 8.06 11.39 -12.74
CA ALA A 153 9.13 10.40 -12.62
C ALA A 153 10.57 10.96 -12.69
N ASP A 154 10.75 12.22 -13.07
CA ASP A 154 12.05 12.91 -13.07
C ASP A 154 12.37 13.68 -11.78
N HIS A 155 11.41 13.82 -10.85
CA HIS A 155 11.48 14.66 -9.65
C HIS A 155 11.89 16.13 -9.92
N VAL A 156 11.64 16.63 -11.13
CA VAL A 156 11.80 18.04 -11.53
C VAL A 156 10.45 18.66 -11.85
N HIS A 157 9.57 17.87 -12.45
CA HIS A 157 8.19 18.24 -12.73
C HIS A 157 7.25 17.64 -11.69
N PHE A 158 6.12 18.30 -11.46
CA PHE A 158 5.12 17.87 -10.49
C PHE A 158 3.71 18.30 -10.93
N SER A 159 2.71 17.69 -10.29
CA SER A 159 1.30 18.01 -10.46
C SER A 159 0.68 18.55 -9.18
N TYR A 160 -0.38 19.36 -9.32
CA TYR A 160 -1.05 20.01 -8.21
C TYR A 160 -2.51 20.35 -8.53
N TYR A 161 -3.32 20.56 -7.48
CA TYR A 161 -4.66 21.11 -7.57
C TYR A 161 -4.73 22.55 -7.05
N SER A 162 -5.48 23.42 -7.74
CA SER A 162 -5.55 24.84 -7.44
C SER A 162 -6.94 25.41 -7.69
N PHE A 163 -7.58 25.93 -6.64
CA PHE A 163 -8.88 26.61 -6.73
C PHE A 163 -8.73 28.14 -6.59
N GLY A 164 -8.00 28.77 -7.51
CA GLY A 164 -7.90 30.24 -7.60
C GLY A 164 -9.00 30.89 -8.48
N SER A 165 -9.75 30.07 -9.21
CA SER A 165 -10.84 30.45 -10.12
C SER A 165 -11.68 29.22 -10.44
N SER A 166 -12.89 29.38 -10.99
CA SER A 166 -13.65 28.25 -11.54
C SER A 166 -13.29 27.97 -13.01
N PRO A 167 -13.18 26.69 -13.42
CA PRO A 167 -13.20 25.48 -12.58
C PRO A 167 -11.89 25.29 -11.80
N ILE A 168 -11.92 24.43 -10.76
CA ILE A 168 -10.69 23.96 -10.09
C ILE A 168 -9.72 23.43 -11.15
N ALA A 169 -8.49 23.94 -11.13
CA ALA A 169 -7.43 23.52 -12.02
C ALA A 169 -6.72 22.29 -11.44
N HIS A 170 -6.48 21.30 -12.29
CA HIS A 170 -5.49 20.25 -12.09
C HIS A 170 -4.36 20.55 -13.06
N VAL A 171 -3.19 20.92 -12.53
CA VAL A 171 -2.02 21.30 -13.31
C VAL A 171 -1.04 20.13 -13.26
N THR A 172 -0.53 19.75 -14.41
CA THR A 172 0.51 18.74 -14.58
C THR A 172 1.72 19.38 -15.24
N HIS A 173 2.89 18.77 -15.10
CA HIS A 173 4.15 19.24 -15.67
C HIS A 173 4.58 20.66 -15.20
N ALA A 174 4.22 21.05 -13.98
CA ALA A 174 4.69 22.28 -13.36
C ALA A 174 6.14 22.11 -12.87
N SER A 175 6.93 23.19 -12.83
CA SER A 175 8.33 23.14 -12.40
C SER A 175 8.75 24.32 -11.54
N ARG A 176 9.77 24.15 -10.70
CA ARG A 176 10.38 25.22 -9.89
C ARG A 176 11.06 26.31 -10.73
N SER A 177 11.33 26.05 -12.00
CA SER A 177 11.84 27.05 -12.93
C SER A 177 10.78 27.96 -13.55
N ASP A 178 9.50 27.71 -13.30
CA ASP A 178 8.40 28.53 -13.82
C ASP A 178 8.44 29.94 -13.21
N SER A 179 7.96 30.94 -13.96
CA SER A 179 7.83 32.30 -13.43
C SER A 179 6.67 32.44 -12.44
N SER A 180 5.66 31.58 -12.55
CA SER A 180 4.44 31.65 -11.75
C SER A 180 3.67 30.33 -11.74
N TRP A 181 3.08 29.97 -10.60
CA TRP A 181 2.08 28.91 -10.50
C TRP A 181 0.70 29.52 -10.27
N SER A 182 -0.30 29.06 -11.03
CA SER A 182 -1.68 29.56 -10.97
C SER A 182 -1.87 31.08 -11.05
N GLY A 183 -0.90 31.80 -11.63
CA GLY A 183 -0.89 33.27 -11.75
C GLY A 183 -0.09 34.03 -10.68
N HIS A 184 0.48 33.34 -9.69
CA HIS A 184 1.24 33.92 -8.58
C HIS A 184 2.74 33.60 -8.71
N PRO A 185 3.67 34.51 -8.36
CA PRO A 185 5.11 34.28 -8.54
C PRO A 185 5.61 33.10 -7.71
N VAL A 186 6.45 32.25 -8.32
CA VAL A 186 7.01 31.05 -7.63
C VAL A 186 7.83 31.42 -6.38
N GLY A 187 8.43 32.62 -6.36
CA GLY A 187 9.25 33.10 -5.23
C GLY A 187 8.48 33.50 -3.97
N ASP A 188 7.15 33.71 -4.06
CA ASP A 188 6.32 34.12 -2.92
C ASP A 188 5.77 32.91 -2.14
N TYR A 189 5.82 31.72 -2.74
CA TYR A 189 5.34 30.47 -2.14
C TYR A 189 6.26 29.90 -1.06
N ARG A 190 5.64 29.37 -0.01
CA ARG A 190 6.27 28.57 1.05
C ARG A 190 5.57 27.21 1.15
N PHE A 191 6.27 26.22 1.70
CA PHE A 191 5.82 24.82 1.66
C PHE A 191 5.51 24.34 3.06
N PHE A 192 4.36 23.69 3.25
CA PHE A 192 3.86 23.31 4.56
C PHE A 192 3.23 21.90 4.54
N ARG A 193 3.40 21.16 5.63
CA ARG A 193 2.76 19.87 5.88
C ARG A 193 1.78 19.99 7.04
N TYR A 194 0.54 19.58 6.86
CA TYR A 194 -0.43 19.57 7.95
C TYR A 194 0.08 18.72 9.13
N ASN A 195 -0.03 19.23 10.36
CA ASN A 195 0.60 18.59 11.52
C ASN A 195 0.02 17.21 11.86
N ASN A 196 -1.20 16.92 11.41
CA ASN A 196 -1.85 15.62 11.60
C ASN A 196 -1.97 14.83 10.28
N ILE A 197 -1.19 15.19 9.24
CA ILE A 197 -0.93 14.24 8.15
C ILE A 197 -0.15 13.07 8.75
N ILE A 198 -0.77 11.90 8.71
CA ILE A 198 -0.04 10.64 8.70
C ILE A 198 0.27 10.34 7.24
N GLU A 199 1.46 9.80 6.98
CA GLU A 199 1.84 9.43 5.62
C GLU A 199 0.89 8.34 5.09
N ASP A 200 0.85 8.15 3.77
CA ASP A 200 0.41 6.86 3.21
C ASP A 200 1.49 5.80 3.49
N GLY A 201 1.83 5.61 4.77
CA GLY A 201 2.47 4.39 5.20
C GLY A 201 1.47 3.28 4.91
N GLY A 202 1.75 2.47 3.89
CA GLY A 202 0.89 1.36 3.49
C GLY A 202 0.50 0.56 4.74
N ARG A 203 -0.82 0.44 4.97
CA ARG A 203 -1.49 0.11 6.25
C ARG A 203 -0.53 -0.48 7.29
N VAL A 204 -0.36 0.21 8.43
CA VAL A 204 0.54 -0.22 9.52
C VAL A 204 0.42 -1.73 9.70
N VAL A 205 1.53 -2.40 9.44
CA VAL A 205 1.53 -3.85 9.22
C VAL A 205 1.08 -4.54 10.50
N ALA A 206 0.07 -5.39 10.41
CA ALA A 206 -0.46 -6.10 11.58
C ALA A 206 -0.97 -5.18 12.71
N ASP A 207 -1.47 -3.97 12.42
CA ASP A 207 -2.22 -3.14 13.39
C ASP A 207 -3.66 -3.67 13.54
N PHE A 208 -3.95 -4.48 14.57
CA PHE A 208 -5.25 -5.17 14.72
C PHE A 208 -6.29 -4.38 15.53
N ASP A 209 -5.92 -3.26 16.17
CA ASP A 209 -6.83 -2.40 16.94
C ASP A 209 -6.98 -0.96 16.40
N ALA A 210 -6.31 -0.66 15.28
CA ALA A 210 -6.26 0.64 14.60
C ALA A 210 -5.71 1.78 15.49
N ASP A 211 -4.76 1.46 16.38
CA ASP A 211 -4.09 2.47 17.21
C ASP A 211 -2.93 3.19 16.49
N GLY A 212 -2.56 2.73 15.29
CA GLY A 212 -1.44 3.24 14.49
C GLY A 212 -0.13 2.49 14.72
N SER A 213 -0.13 1.36 15.41
CA SER A 213 1.05 0.56 15.73
C SER A 213 0.89 -0.91 15.30
N SER A 214 2.00 -1.54 14.90
CA SER A 214 2.04 -2.97 14.59
C SER A 214 1.89 -3.85 15.85
N ASP A 215 0.96 -4.80 15.83
CA ASP A 215 0.69 -5.72 16.93
C ASP A 215 1.45 -7.04 16.84
N LEU A 216 1.44 -7.76 17.97
CA LEU A 216 2.07 -9.06 18.10
C LEU A 216 1.10 -10.17 17.70
N ALA A 217 1.00 -10.44 16.39
CA ALA A 217 0.27 -11.58 15.87
C ALA A 217 1.11 -12.88 15.86
N LEU A 218 0.52 -13.97 16.33
CA LEU A 218 1.09 -15.31 16.38
C LEU A 218 0.11 -16.33 15.83
N TYR A 219 0.60 -17.21 14.94
CA TYR A 219 -0.11 -18.40 14.51
C TYR A 219 0.55 -19.66 15.08
N ARG A 220 -0.23 -20.51 15.75
CA ARG A 220 0.24 -21.78 16.32
C ARG A 220 -0.34 -22.97 15.55
N PRO A 221 0.46 -23.63 14.70
CA PRO A 221 0.07 -24.86 14.04
C PRO A 221 -0.25 -25.98 15.04
N ASP A 222 -1.50 -26.45 15.05
CA ASP A 222 -1.94 -27.62 15.82
C ASP A 222 -2.71 -28.58 14.88
N PRO A 223 -2.16 -29.78 14.59
CA PRO A 223 -2.80 -30.78 13.72
C PRO A 223 -3.83 -31.65 14.45
N VAL A 224 -3.97 -31.53 15.77
CA VAL A 224 -4.87 -32.32 16.62
C VAL A 224 -6.16 -31.56 16.92
N ASN A 225 -6.06 -30.30 17.35
CA ASN A 225 -7.21 -29.52 17.84
C ASN A 225 -7.63 -28.36 16.91
N GLY A 226 -6.98 -28.22 15.75
CA GLY A 226 -7.08 -27.03 14.92
C GLY A 226 -6.18 -25.91 15.43
N SER A 227 -5.63 -25.15 14.50
CA SER A 227 -4.59 -24.16 14.78
C SER A 227 -5.16 -22.88 15.39
N VAL A 228 -4.30 -22.12 16.08
CA VAL A 228 -4.70 -21.00 16.93
C VAL A 228 -4.06 -19.70 16.45
N TRP A 229 -4.85 -18.63 16.42
CA TRP A 229 -4.37 -17.26 16.37
C TRP A 229 -4.39 -16.66 17.77
N ASP A 230 -3.25 -16.07 18.16
CA ASP A 230 -3.10 -15.23 19.35
C ASP A 230 -2.59 -13.86 18.87
N VAL A 231 -3.28 -12.77 19.20
CA VAL A 231 -2.91 -11.40 18.81
C VAL A 231 -2.99 -10.51 20.04
N ARG A 232 -1.93 -9.72 20.28
CA ARG A 232 -1.86 -8.81 21.41
C ARG A 232 -1.37 -7.42 20.99
N SER A 233 -2.15 -6.42 21.36
CA SER A 233 -1.87 -4.99 21.15
C SER A 233 -0.47 -4.64 21.64
N TRP A 234 0.38 -4.03 20.82
CA TRP A 234 1.68 -3.61 21.32
C TRP A 234 1.53 -2.42 22.29
N THR A 235 0.75 -1.41 21.96
CA THR A 235 0.67 -0.20 22.81
C THR A 235 0.03 -0.50 24.16
N THR A 236 -1.12 -1.17 24.15
CA THR A 236 -1.92 -1.38 25.37
C THR A 236 -1.56 -2.66 26.12
N LYS A 237 -0.88 -3.61 25.46
CA LYS A 237 -0.64 -5.00 25.92
C LYS A 237 -1.93 -5.80 26.16
N ALA A 238 -3.08 -5.35 25.66
CA ALA A 238 -4.34 -6.08 25.70
C ALA A 238 -4.34 -7.25 24.70
N ASP A 239 -4.91 -8.39 25.11
CA ASP A 239 -5.19 -9.49 24.18
C ASP A 239 -6.36 -9.08 23.27
N LEU A 240 -6.08 -8.93 21.98
CA LEU A 240 -7.07 -8.66 20.92
C LEU A 240 -7.71 -9.98 20.48
N TRP A 241 -6.89 -11.01 20.31
CA TRP A 241 -7.31 -12.40 20.09
C TRP A 241 -6.52 -13.33 21.01
N ASN A 242 -7.21 -14.26 21.67
CA ASN A 242 -6.62 -15.23 22.61
C ASN A 242 -7.31 -16.59 22.43
N ASP A 243 -6.52 -17.63 22.14
CA ASP A 243 -6.96 -18.97 21.73
C ASP A 243 -7.97 -18.96 20.56
N HIS A 244 -7.83 -18.04 19.58
CA HIS A 244 -8.74 -17.99 18.44
C HIS A 244 -8.51 -19.15 17.48
N ARG A 245 -9.24 -20.25 17.70
CA ARG A 245 -9.13 -21.50 16.92
C ARG A 245 -9.66 -21.34 15.50
N TRP A 246 -8.74 -21.13 14.56
CA TRP A 246 -9.05 -21.00 13.14
C TRP A 246 -7.86 -21.42 12.27
N GLY A 247 -8.13 -22.29 11.28
CA GLY A 247 -7.13 -22.88 10.40
C GLY A 247 -6.60 -24.25 10.86
N GLY A 248 -5.71 -24.83 10.05
CA GLY A 248 -5.06 -26.11 10.31
C GLY A 248 -3.56 -26.05 10.05
N ALA A 249 -2.81 -26.99 10.61
CA ALA A 249 -1.35 -26.91 10.78
C ALA A 249 -0.48 -26.79 9.51
N ASN A 250 -1.08 -26.87 8.31
CA ASN A 250 -0.40 -26.71 7.02
C ASN A 250 -0.86 -25.46 6.25
N ASP A 251 -1.73 -24.63 6.84
CA ASP A 251 -2.11 -23.33 6.29
C ASP A 251 -0.97 -22.33 6.51
N ILE A 252 -0.73 -21.44 5.55
CA ILE A 252 0.22 -20.33 5.72
C ILE A 252 -0.55 -19.12 6.26
N PRO A 253 -0.17 -18.53 7.40
CA PRO A 253 -0.79 -17.33 7.94
C PRO A 253 -0.26 -16.06 7.23
N LEU A 254 -1.14 -15.12 6.90
CA LEU A 254 -0.86 -13.79 6.35
C LEU A 254 -1.81 -12.74 6.97
N THR A 255 -1.60 -11.46 6.69
CA THR A 255 -2.40 -10.35 7.24
C THR A 255 -2.48 -9.13 6.30
N GLY A 256 -3.48 -8.25 6.47
CA GLY A 256 -3.61 -6.95 5.79
C GLY A 256 -5.05 -6.39 5.59
N ASP A 257 -5.14 -5.28 4.86
CA ASP A 257 -6.26 -4.56 4.17
C ASP A 257 -7.51 -5.22 3.56
N PHE A 258 -8.02 -6.39 3.92
CA PHE A 258 -8.99 -7.05 3.02
C PHE A 258 -10.41 -6.44 3.01
N ASP A 259 -10.87 -5.78 4.08
CA ASP A 259 -12.21 -5.16 4.13
C ASP A 259 -12.25 -3.63 4.29
N GLY A 260 -11.10 -2.97 4.45
CA GLY A 260 -10.95 -1.50 4.43
C GLY A 260 -11.29 -0.80 5.74
N ASP A 261 -11.39 -1.52 6.86
CA ASP A 261 -11.89 -0.98 8.13
C ASP A 261 -10.84 -0.24 9.00
N GLY A 262 -9.58 -0.26 8.61
CA GLY A 262 -8.43 0.25 9.36
C GLY A 262 -7.65 -0.80 10.19
N THR A 263 -8.28 -1.88 10.65
CA THR A 263 -7.65 -3.00 11.40
C THR A 263 -7.16 -4.19 10.55
N ALA A 264 -5.90 -4.57 10.69
CA ALA A 264 -5.26 -5.69 10.01
C ALA A 264 -6.04 -7.01 10.14
N ASP A 265 -6.31 -7.69 9.03
CA ASP A 265 -7.09 -8.93 9.03
C ASP A 265 -6.24 -10.18 9.22
N MET A 266 -6.89 -11.30 9.55
CA MET A 266 -6.27 -12.63 9.54
C MET A 266 -6.55 -13.35 8.21
N ALA A 267 -5.51 -13.81 7.52
CA ALA A 267 -5.62 -14.59 6.29
C ALA A 267 -4.89 -15.93 6.37
N LEU A 268 -5.42 -16.95 5.68
CA LEU A 268 -4.86 -18.29 5.60
C LEU A 268 -4.82 -18.77 4.15
N TYR A 269 -3.62 -19.11 3.66
CA TYR A 269 -3.44 -19.80 2.38
C TYR A 269 -3.30 -21.30 2.60
N ARG A 270 -4.33 -22.05 2.23
CA ARG A 270 -4.37 -23.51 2.33
C ARG A 270 -3.92 -24.16 1.04
N ARG A 271 -2.73 -24.78 1.06
CA ARG A 271 -2.15 -25.52 -0.08
C ARG A 271 -2.97 -26.79 -0.37
N ASP A 272 -3.39 -26.99 -1.62
CA ASP A 272 -3.94 -28.27 -2.12
C ASP A 272 -3.39 -28.56 -3.53
N CYS A 273 -2.61 -29.64 -3.65
CA CYS A 273 -1.98 -30.05 -4.92
C CYS A 273 -2.91 -30.82 -5.87
N THR A 274 -4.12 -31.16 -5.42
CA THR A 274 -5.10 -31.95 -6.19
C THR A 274 -6.08 -31.04 -6.91
N ASN A 275 -6.67 -30.08 -6.19
CA ASN A 275 -7.76 -29.23 -6.71
C ASN A 275 -7.35 -27.74 -6.86
N GLY A 276 -6.11 -27.39 -6.51
CA GLY A 276 -5.66 -26.00 -6.36
C GLY A 276 -5.88 -25.47 -4.94
N SER A 277 -5.07 -24.49 -4.53
CA SER A 277 -5.10 -23.92 -3.18
C SER A 277 -6.34 -23.05 -2.94
N THR A 278 -6.62 -22.77 -1.66
CA THR A 278 -7.73 -21.88 -1.27
C THR A 278 -7.31 -20.83 -0.25
N TRP A 279 -7.82 -19.61 -0.41
CA TRP A 279 -7.69 -18.53 0.56
C TRP A 279 -8.90 -18.47 1.50
N TRP A 280 -8.65 -18.06 2.74
CA TRP A 280 -9.64 -17.85 3.78
C TRP A 280 -9.24 -16.59 4.56
N ILE A 281 -10.17 -15.67 4.77
CA ILE A 281 -9.90 -14.34 5.31
C ILE A 281 -10.98 -13.94 6.32
N LYS A 282 -10.56 -13.38 7.45
CA LYS A 282 -11.43 -12.89 8.52
C LYS A 282 -11.02 -11.51 8.99
N SER A 283 -12.03 -10.67 9.24
CA SER A 283 -11.89 -9.32 9.79
C SER A 283 -11.09 -9.35 11.11
N GLY A 284 -10.08 -8.49 11.20
CA GLY A 284 -9.26 -8.29 12.40
C GLY A 284 -10.08 -7.79 13.59
N ALA A 285 -10.85 -6.71 13.39
CA ALA A 285 -11.72 -6.12 14.40
C ALA A 285 -12.87 -7.05 14.86
N THR A 286 -13.49 -7.80 13.94
CA THR A 286 -14.79 -8.46 14.23
C THR A 286 -14.75 -9.99 14.22
N GLY A 287 -13.73 -10.62 13.63
CA GLY A 287 -13.66 -12.05 13.40
C GLY A 287 -14.66 -12.60 12.37
N THR A 288 -15.39 -11.70 11.69
CA THR A 288 -16.34 -12.00 10.60
C THR A 288 -15.61 -12.58 9.40
N GLN A 289 -16.22 -13.54 8.69
CA GLN A 289 -15.64 -14.10 7.48
C GLN A 289 -15.77 -13.09 6.32
N ILE A 290 -14.63 -12.61 5.82
CA ILE A 290 -14.56 -11.73 4.63
C ILE A 290 -14.62 -12.59 3.37
N GLU A 291 -13.76 -13.61 3.28
CA GLU A 291 -13.67 -14.53 2.14
C GLU A 291 -13.44 -15.96 2.62
N GLY A 292 -14.09 -16.95 2.00
CA GLY A 292 -14.21 -18.31 2.53
C GLY A 292 -14.06 -19.39 1.47
N GLY A 293 -12.82 -19.84 1.24
CA GLY A 293 -12.53 -20.94 0.33
C GLY A 293 -12.31 -20.51 -1.12
N LEU A 294 -12.00 -19.23 -1.37
CA LEU A 294 -11.62 -18.69 -2.67
C LEU A 294 -10.50 -19.53 -3.30
N ARG A 295 -10.84 -20.27 -4.36
CA ARG A 295 -9.94 -21.19 -5.04
C ARG A 295 -9.06 -20.44 -6.05
N TRP A 296 -7.93 -19.95 -5.58
CA TRP A 296 -7.00 -19.17 -6.38
C TRP A 296 -5.55 -19.49 -5.99
N GLY A 297 -4.75 -19.89 -6.99
CA GLY A 297 -3.39 -20.42 -6.81
C GLY A 297 -3.28 -21.95 -6.78
N GLY A 298 -2.04 -22.44 -6.86
CA GLY A 298 -1.68 -23.85 -6.78
C GLY A 298 -0.68 -24.14 -5.65
N CYS A 299 -0.53 -25.40 -5.25
CA CYS A 299 0.13 -25.76 -3.98
C CYS A 299 1.62 -25.42 -3.84
N LYS A 300 2.27 -24.91 -4.89
CA LYS A 300 3.68 -24.45 -4.89
C LYS A 300 3.82 -22.94 -5.06
N ASP A 301 2.71 -22.22 -5.18
CA ASP A 301 2.76 -20.76 -5.22
C ASP A 301 3.05 -20.24 -3.80
N ILE A 302 3.90 -19.23 -3.71
CA ILE A 302 4.26 -18.56 -2.45
C ILE A 302 3.35 -17.34 -2.29
N PRO A 303 2.52 -17.26 -1.23
CA PRO A 303 1.66 -16.12 -0.99
C PRO A 303 2.41 -14.96 -0.33
N THR A 304 2.00 -13.74 -0.68
CA THR A 304 2.27 -12.48 0.02
C THR A 304 1.04 -11.58 -0.11
N THR A 305 1.03 -10.43 0.57
CA THR A 305 -0.11 -9.51 0.63
C THR A 305 0.35 -8.06 0.50
N GLY A 306 -0.44 -7.23 -0.19
CA GLY A 306 -0.23 -5.78 -0.28
C GLY A 306 -1.25 -5.12 -1.21
N ASP A 307 -1.49 -3.82 -1.07
CA ASP A 307 -2.33 -3.05 -2.00
C ASP A 307 -1.57 -2.80 -3.30
N VAL A 308 -1.61 -3.75 -4.26
CA VAL A 308 -0.84 -3.65 -5.50
C VAL A 308 -1.59 -2.89 -6.61
N ASN A 309 -2.83 -2.49 -6.34
CA ASN A 309 -3.70 -1.80 -7.30
C ASN A 309 -4.10 -0.37 -6.86
N GLY A 310 -3.73 0.03 -5.64
CA GLY A 310 -3.92 1.36 -5.06
C GLY A 310 -5.38 1.69 -4.73
N ASP A 311 -6.25 0.70 -4.52
CA ASP A 311 -7.66 0.96 -4.18
C ASP A 311 -7.89 1.25 -2.69
N GLY A 312 -6.87 1.06 -1.84
CA GLY A 312 -6.92 1.21 -0.39
C GLY A 312 -7.12 -0.11 0.35
N TYR A 313 -7.20 -1.24 -0.36
CA TYR A 313 -7.42 -2.58 0.18
C TYR A 313 -6.20 -3.46 -0.13
N THR A 314 -5.93 -4.44 0.73
CA THR A 314 -4.86 -5.42 0.49
C THR A 314 -5.33 -6.46 -0.49
N ASP A 315 -4.50 -6.69 -1.50
CA ASP A 315 -4.70 -7.73 -2.49
C ASP A 315 -3.99 -9.03 -2.10
N LEU A 316 -4.49 -10.13 -2.67
CA LEU A 316 -3.82 -11.42 -2.63
C LEU A 316 -2.77 -11.45 -3.72
N VAL A 317 -1.53 -11.78 -3.35
CA VAL A 317 -0.40 -11.86 -4.28
C VAL A 317 0.21 -13.26 -4.20
N LEU A 318 0.45 -13.88 -5.35
CA LEU A 318 1.04 -15.20 -5.47
C LEU A 318 2.25 -15.17 -6.39
N TYR A 319 3.35 -15.75 -5.93
CA TYR A 319 4.55 -15.99 -6.71
C TYR A 319 4.68 -17.46 -7.10
N ARG A 320 4.58 -17.75 -8.40
CA ARG A 320 4.73 -19.08 -8.99
C ARG A 320 6.15 -19.29 -9.49
N GLN A 321 6.92 -20.11 -8.79
CA GLN A 321 8.28 -20.47 -9.18
C GLN A 321 8.31 -21.41 -10.41
N ASP A 322 9.06 -21.03 -11.45
CA ASP A 322 9.34 -21.89 -12.63
C ASP A 322 10.81 -21.75 -13.06
N CYS A 323 11.60 -22.81 -12.85
CA CYS A 323 13.02 -22.84 -13.21
C CYS A 323 13.31 -23.00 -14.71
N THR A 324 12.31 -23.36 -15.50
CA THR A 324 12.49 -23.68 -16.91
C THR A 324 12.37 -22.43 -17.77
N ASN A 325 11.35 -21.63 -17.49
CA ASN A 325 11.01 -20.48 -18.34
C ASN A 325 11.01 -19.15 -17.55
N GLY A 326 11.28 -19.14 -16.25
CA GLY A 326 11.19 -17.98 -15.34
C GLY A 326 9.87 -17.93 -14.55
N SER A 327 9.86 -17.28 -13.38
CA SER A 327 8.71 -17.26 -12.47
C SER A 327 7.62 -16.26 -12.89
N THR A 328 6.39 -16.44 -12.39
CA THR A 328 5.29 -15.48 -12.58
C THR A 328 4.65 -15.00 -11.29
N TRP A 329 4.09 -13.80 -11.37
CA TRP A 329 3.21 -13.26 -10.34
C TRP A 329 1.74 -13.31 -10.78
N GLN A 330 0.86 -13.55 -9.82
CA GLN A 330 -0.59 -13.46 -9.94
C GLN A 330 -1.10 -12.57 -8.80
N MET A 331 -2.12 -11.75 -9.06
CA MET A 331 -2.68 -10.75 -8.14
C MET A 331 -4.22 -10.74 -8.23
N TYR A 332 -4.90 -10.70 -7.08
CA TYR A 332 -6.37 -10.76 -6.99
C TYR A 332 -6.88 -9.81 -5.90
N ASN A 333 -7.82 -8.95 -6.28
CA ASN A 333 -8.50 -8.04 -5.36
C ASN A 333 -9.70 -8.76 -4.74
N VAL A 334 -9.66 -8.91 -3.41
CA VAL A 334 -10.69 -9.63 -2.64
C VAL A 334 -12.04 -8.93 -2.74
N ARG A 335 -12.05 -7.62 -2.49
CA ARG A 335 -13.25 -6.79 -2.40
C ARG A 335 -14.07 -6.71 -3.69
N LEU A 336 -13.40 -6.62 -4.84
CA LEU A 336 -14.04 -6.59 -6.17
C LEU A 336 -14.24 -7.99 -6.76
N HIS A 337 -13.83 -9.05 -6.04
CA HIS A 337 -13.79 -10.45 -6.50
C HIS A 337 -13.12 -10.59 -7.89
N GLY A 338 -12.04 -9.83 -8.11
CA GLY A 338 -11.47 -9.55 -9.42
C GLY A 338 -10.01 -9.94 -9.55
N THR A 339 -9.62 -10.50 -10.70
CA THR A 339 -8.20 -10.65 -11.04
C THR A 339 -7.63 -9.29 -11.44
N ILE A 340 -6.58 -8.84 -10.73
CA ILE A 340 -5.83 -7.63 -11.06
C ILE A 340 -4.88 -7.93 -12.21
N ARG A 341 -4.09 -9.00 -12.04
CA ARG A 341 -3.10 -9.43 -13.02
C ARG A 341 -2.76 -10.90 -12.88
N THR A 342 -2.63 -11.61 -13.99
CA THR A 342 -2.10 -12.98 -14.03
C THR A 342 -0.88 -13.04 -14.93
N ASP A 343 -0.01 -14.01 -14.62
CA ASP A 343 1.14 -14.41 -15.44
C ASP A 343 2.12 -13.26 -15.79
N LEU A 344 2.23 -12.27 -14.89
CA LEU A 344 3.28 -11.26 -14.97
C LEU A 344 4.64 -11.95 -14.83
N ARG A 345 5.46 -11.87 -15.88
CA ARG A 345 6.78 -12.49 -15.94
C ARG A 345 7.83 -11.63 -15.25
N PHE A 346 8.18 -11.96 -14.02
CA PHE A 346 9.24 -11.28 -13.27
C PHE A 346 9.88 -12.21 -12.23
N GLY A 347 11.20 -12.33 -12.27
CA GLY A 347 11.98 -13.17 -11.34
C GLY A 347 12.31 -14.59 -11.82
N GLY A 348 13.10 -15.28 -11.00
CA GLY A 348 13.61 -16.64 -11.20
C GLY A 348 13.24 -17.59 -10.06
N CYS A 349 13.43 -18.89 -10.26
CA CYS A 349 12.77 -19.91 -9.43
C CYS A 349 13.32 -20.12 -8.01
N LYS A 350 14.30 -19.32 -7.58
CA LYS A 350 14.82 -19.30 -6.20
C LYS A 350 14.72 -17.91 -5.57
N ASP A 351 13.97 -17.01 -6.21
CA ASP A 351 13.74 -15.70 -5.64
C ASP A 351 12.71 -15.83 -4.51
N ILE A 352 12.96 -15.06 -3.46
CA ILE A 352 12.16 -14.98 -2.25
C ILE A 352 11.27 -13.73 -2.40
N PRO A 353 9.95 -13.87 -2.52
CA PRO A 353 9.04 -12.77 -2.79
C PRO A 353 8.61 -12.05 -1.50
N THR A 354 8.40 -10.74 -1.62
CA THR A 354 7.67 -9.90 -0.67
C THR A 354 7.05 -8.71 -1.44
N THR A 355 6.35 -7.84 -0.74
CA THR A 355 5.61 -6.70 -1.29
C THR A 355 5.85 -5.45 -0.45
N GLY A 356 5.66 -4.27 -1.04
CA GLY A 356 5.74 -2.98 -0.35
C GLY A 356 6.05 -1.83 -1.30
N ASP A 357 5.61 -0.62 -0.97
CA ASP A 357 5.82 0.58 -1.80
C ASP A 357 7.29 1.03 -1.73
N VAL A 358 8.13 0.58 -2.66
CA VAL A 358 9.58 0.91 -2.66
C VAL A 358 9.91 2.14 -3.50
N ASN A 359 8.93 2.69 -4.23
CA ASN A 359 9.07 3.89 -5.06
C ASN A 359 8.21 5.09 -4.61
N GLY A 360 7.48 4.96 -3.50
CA GLY A 360 6.68 6.01 -2.86
C GLY A 360 5.51 6.48 -3.71
N ASP A 361 4.93 5.60 -4.55
CA ASP A 361 3.85 5.95 -5.47
C ASP A 361 2.43 5.68 -4.93
N GLY A 362 2.35 5.12 -3.72
CA GLY A 362 1.12 4.74 -3.00
C GLY A 362 0.68 3.29 -3.23
N TYR A 363 1.46 2.47 -3.95
CA TYR A 363 1.11 1.11 -4.34
C TYR A 363 2.18 0.14 -3.84
N SER A 364 1.76 -1.05 -3.39
CA SER A 364 2.70 -2.13 -3.09
C SER A 364 3.38 -2.62 -4.37
N ASP A 365 4.69 -2.42 -4.46
CA ASP A 365 5.51 -2.99 -5.51
C ASP A 365 5.83 -4.46 -5.23
N LEU A 366 6.27 -5.16 -6.27
CA LEU A 366 6.76 -6.53 -6.15
C LEU A 366 8.25 -6.52 -5.86
N VAL A 367 8.66 -7.18 -4.78
CA VAL A 367 10.06 -7.24 -4.34
C VAL A 367 10.54 -8.69 -4.33
N LEU A 368 11.73 -8.93 -4.88
CA LEU A 368 12.36 -10.25 -5.01
C LEU A 368 13.78 -10.23 -4.47
N TYR A 369 14.08 -11.08 -3.49
CA TYR A 369 15.44 -11.35 -3.03
C TYR A 369 15.96 -12.67 -3.61
N ARG A 370 17.05 -12.62 -4.39
CA ARG A 370 17.70 -13.79 -4.98
C ARG A 370 19.00 -14.09 -4.26
N GLN A 371 19.03 -15.21 -3.55
CA GLN A 371 20.23 -15.71 -2.87
C GLN A 371 21.32 -16.13 -3.88
N ASP A 372 22.53 -15.59 -3.74
CA ASP A 372 23.73 -16.04 -4.46
C ASP A 372 24.95 -16.07 -3.51
N CYS A 373 25.47 -17.27 -3.24
CA CYS A 373 26.63 -17.47 -2.37
C CYS A 373 27.98 -17.14 -3.04
N THR A 374 27.99 -16.86 -4.34
CA THR A 374 29.20 -16.68 -5.14
C THR A 374 29.57 -15.20 -5.22
N ASN A 375 28.62 -14.35 -5.61
CA ASN A 375 28.85 -12.92 -5.86
C ASN A 375 28.10 -12.02 -4.86
N GLY A 376 27.42 -12.60 -3.87
CA GLY A 376 26.44 -11.91 -3.02
C GLY A 376 25.05 -11.88 -3.64
N SER A 377 24.03 -11.75 -2.80
CA SER A 377 22.63 -11.79 -3.22
C SER A 377 22.21 -10.54 -3.98
N VAL A 378 21.13 -10.63 -4.76
CA VAL A 378 20.58 -9.48 -5.51
C VAL A 378 19.09 -9.28 -5.25
N TRP A 379 18.68 -8.02 -5.19
CA TRP A 379 17.29 -7.60 -5.11
C TRP A 379 16.78 -7.12 -6.49
N ASN A 380 15.50 -7.39 -6.77
CA ASN A 380 14.81 -6.95 -7.98
C ASN A 380 13.40 -6.47 -7.61
N MET A 381 12.96 -5.35 -8.18
CA MET A 381 11.71 -4.67 -7.86
C MET A 381 10.95 -4.28 -9.12
N TYR A 382 9.62 -4.42 -9.10
CA TYR A 382 8.74 -4.15 -10.23
C TYR A 382 7.48 -3.41 -9.78
N ASN A 383 7.19 -2.28 -10.42
CA ASN A 383 5.98 -1.50 -10.15
C ASN A 383 4.81 -2.05 -10.98
N VAL A 384 3.77 -2.50 -10.29
CA VAL A 384 2.61 -3.19 -10.90
C VAL A 384 1.81 -2.23 -11.77
N ARG A 385 1.58 -1.02 -11.27
CA ARG A 385 0.74 0.05 -11.82
C ARG A 385 1.26 0.63 -13.13
N LEU A 386 2.47 1.19 -13.11
CA LEU A 386 3.15 1.80 -14.27
C LEU A 386 3.68 0.72 -15.23
N GLY A 387 3.91 -0.48 -14.73
CA GLY A 387 4.30 -1.64 -15.53
C GLY A 387 5.75 -1.60 -15.96
N GLY A 388 6.68 -1.68 -15.01
CA GLY A 388 8.12 -1.72 -15.31
C GLY A 388 8.99 -2.13 -14.13
N THR A 389 10.26 -2.39 -14.39
CA THR A 389 11.26 -2.62 -13.33
C THR A 389 11.63 -1.30 -12.67
N ILE A 390 11.46 -1.20 -11.36
CA ILE A 390 11.96 -0.07 -10.56
C ILE A 390 13.47 -0.19 -10.44
N ARG A 391 13.94 -1.39 -10.09
CA ARG A 391 15.35 -1.71 -9.98
C ARG A 391 15.61 -3.19 -10.18
N THR A 392 16.71 -3.54 -10.82
CA THR A 392 17.15 -4.93 -11.00
C THR A 392 18.63 -5.06 -10.66
N ASP A 393 19.04 -6.28 -10.32
CA ASP A 393 20.41 -6.64 -9.95
C ASP A 393 21.05 -5.75 -8.86
N LEU A 394 20.24 -5.22 -7.93
CA LEU A 394 20.72 -4.50 -6.76
C LEU A 394 21.47 -5.48 -5.84
N ARG A 395 22.79 -5.44 -5.87
CA ARG A 395 23.66 -6.33 -5.10
C ARG A 395 23.78 -5.84 -3.65
N PHE A 396 23.02 -6.47 -2.76
CA PHE A 396 23.00 -6.20 -1.32
C PHE A 396 22.64 -7.47 -0.55
N GLY A 397 23.46 -7.84 0.44
CA GLY A 397 23.33 -9.08 1.22
C GLY A 397 24.12 -10.28 0.69
N GLY A 398 24.05 -11.38 1.44
CA GLY A 398 24.67 -12.67 1.16
C GLY A 398 23.67 -13.83 1.33
N CYS A 399 24.01 -15.01 0.82
CA CYS A 399 23.02 -16.06 0.58
C CYS A 399 22.35 -16.69 1.82
N THR A 400 22.84 -16.42 3.03
CA THR A 400 22.26 -16.88 4.30
C THR A 400 21.38 -15.82 4.98
N ASP A 401 21.24 -14.64 4.39
CA ASP A 401 20.47 -13.56 4.99
C ASP A 401 18.96 -13.79 4.74
N ILE A 402 18.16 -13.48 5.76
CA ILE A 402 16.71 -13.52 5.70
C ILE A 402 16.21 -12.13 5.28
N PRO A 403 15.50 -12.00 4.14
CA PRO A 403 14.98 -10.72 3.68
C PRO A 403 13.69 -10.33 4.41
N SER A 404 13.51 -9.02 4.57
CA SER A 404 12.27 -8.38 4.98
C SER A 404 12.23 -6.95 4.41
N THR A 405 11.14 -6.22 4.64
CA THR A 405 10.83 -4.92 4.02
C THR A 405 10.16 -3.99 5.03
N GLY A 406 10.28 -2.67 4.83
CA GLY A 406 9.54 -1.67 5.62
C GLY A 406 10.25 -0.33 5.66
N ASP A 407 9.54 0.77 5.91
CA ASP A 407 10.13 2.12 6.01
C ASP A 407 10.88 2.29 7.35
N VAL A 408 12.11 1.78 7.44
CA VAL A 408 12.89 1.82 8.70
C VAL A 408 13.53 3.18 8.96
N ASN A 409 13.37 4.14 8.04
CA ASN A 409 13.99 5.47 8.12
C ASN A 409 12.99 6.65 8.07
N GLY A 410 11.69 6.38 7.94
CA GLY A 410 10.60 7.36 7.96
C GLY A 410 10.52 8.23 6.70
N ASP A 411 11.15 7.82 5.59
CA ASP A 411 11.15 8.63 4.37
C ASP A 411 9.94 8.44 3.46
N GLY A 412 8.98 7.58 3.86
CA GLY A 412 7.76 7.25 3.15
C GLY A 412 7.93 6.13 2.10
N TYR A 413 9.07 5.44 2.11
CA TYR A 413 9.42 4.41 1.13
C TYR A 413 9.80 3.13 1.87
N THR A 414 9.40 1.99 1.32
CA THR A 414 9.77 0.67 1.82
C THR A 414 11.26 0.44 1.61
N ASP A 415 12.02 0.38 2.71
CA ASP A 415 13.43 -0.03 2.68
C ASP A 415 13.57 -1.55 2.58
N LEU A 416 14.77 -1.98 2.20
CA LEU A 416 15.17 -3.38 2.19
C LEU A 416 15.87 -3.72 3.50
N VAL A 417 15.43 -4.78 4.16
CA VAL A 417 15.98 -5.25 5.43
C VAL A 417 16.51 -6.67 5.28
N LEU A 418 17.65 -6.95 5.91
CA LEU A 418 18.30 -8.25 5.93
C LEU A 418 18.70 -8.62 7.36
N TYR A 419 18.36 -9.83 7.78
CA TYR A 419 18.85 -10.42 9.02
C TYR A 419 19.84 -11.55 8.73
N ARG A 420 21.11 -11.36 9.10
CA ARG A 420 22.16 -12.36 8.98
C ARG A 420 22.32 -13.11 10.30
N GLN A 421 21.95 -14.38 10.32
CA GLN A 421 22.07 -15.26 11.48
C GLN A 421 23.55 -15.56 11.82
N ASP A 422 23.95 -15.36 13.09
CA ASP A 422 25.26 -15.78 13.63
C ASP A 422 25.07 -16.37 15.04
N CYS A 423 25.30 -17.67 15.18
CA CYS A 423 25.19 -18.39 16.46
C CYS A 423 26.35 -18.13 17.44
N THR A 424 27.46 -17.55 16.96
CA THR A 424 28.73 -17.44 17.71
C THR A 424 28.86 -16.08 18.35
N ASN A 425 28.65 -15.01 17.58
CA ASN A 425 28.90 -13.64 18.03
C ASN A 425 27.63 -12.76 18.04
N GLY A 426 26.46 -13.34 17.73
CA GLY A 426 25.17 -12.64 17.62
C GLY A 426 24.90 -12.14 16.21
N SER A 427 23.65 -12.24 15.79
CA SER A 427 23.20 -11.89 14.43
C SER A 427 23.35 -10.41 14.11
N THR A 428 23.34 -10.06 12.81
CA THR A 428 23.48 -8.68 12.33
C THR A 428 22.40 -8.29 11.35
N TRP A 429 21.82 -7.11 11.54
CA TRP A 429 20.86 -6.50 10.65
C TRP A 429 21.53 -5.55 9.65
N GLN A 430 21.06 -5.58 8.40
CA GLN A 430 21.47 -4.67 7.33
C GLN A 430 20.24 -4.05 6.68
N MET A 431 20.31 -2.76 6.36
CA MET A 431 19.21 -1.96 5.84
C MET A 431 19.69 -1.10 4.66
N TYR A 432 18.88 -0.98 3.61
CA TYR A 432 19.19 -0.24 2.39
C TYR A 432 17.99 0.57 1.90
N ASN A 433 18.17 1.87 1.72
CA ASN A 433 17.15 2.74 1.17
C ASN A 433 17.20 2.73 -0.36
N VAL A 434 16.11 2.29 -0.98
CA VAL A 434 16.02 2.08 -2.43
C VAL A 434 16.13 3.41 -3.18
N ARG A 435 15.43 4.44 -2.68
CA ARG A 435 15.28 5.78 -3.27
C ARG A 435 16.58 6.59 -3.29
N LEU A 436 17.23 6.75 -2.14
CA LEU A 436 18.50 7.44 -1.96
C LEU A 436 19.70 6.62 -2.49
N GLY A 437 19.50 5.33 -2.77
CA GLY A 437 20.51 4.46 -3.38
C GLY A 437 21.69 4.14 -2.47
N GLY A 438 21.45 4.00 -1.16
CA GLY A 438 22.51 3.82 -0.15
C GLY A 438 22.12 2.89 1.00
N THR A 439 23.13 2.35 1.69
CA THR A 439 22.95 1.60 2.92
C THR A 439 22.59 2.53 4.07
N ILE A 440 21.49 2.25 4.76
CA ILE A 440 21.11 2.94 6.01
C ILE A 440 22.05 2.49 7.14
N ARG A 441 22.24 1.17 7.28
CA ARG A 441 23.11 0.54 8.29
C ARG A 441 23.43 -0.90 7.90
N THR A 442 24.59 -1.44 8.30
CA THR A 442 25.02 -2.81 7.87
C THR A 442 25.62 -3.68 8.97
N ASP A 443 25.80 -3.12 10.16
CA ASP A 443 26.58 -3.65 11.28
C ASP A 443 25.77 -3.71 12.59
N LEU A 444 24.46 -3.52 12.53
CA LEU A 444 23.59 -3.53 13.69
C LEU A 444 23.52 -4.95 14.29
N ARG A 445 24.31 -5.19 15.33
CA ARG A 445 24.38 -6.48 16.01
C ARG A 445 23.32 -6.60 17.11
N PHE A 446 22.31 -7.42 16.85
CA PHE A 446 21.26 -7.78 17.80
C PHE A 446 20.58 -9.08 17.37
N GLY A 447 20.22 -9.93 18.34
CA GLY A 447 19.62 -11.25 18.10
C GLY A 447 20.62 -12.40 18.02
N GLY A 448 20.08 -13.62 17.93
CA GLY A 448 20.78 -14.88 17.74
C GLY A 448 20.21 -15.71 16.59
N CYS A 449 20.93 -16.75 16.18
CA CYS A 449 20.64 -17.49 14.95
C CYS A 449 19.33 -18.29 14.93
N THR A 450 18.64 -18.44 16.06
CA THR A 450 17.32 -19.10 16.15
C THR A 450 16.15 -18.12 16.27
N ASP A 451 16.43 -16.82 16.32
CA ASP A 451 15.36 -15.81 16.40
C ASP A 451 14.74 -15.60 15.01
N ILE A 452 13.42 -15.43 14.97
CA ILE A 452 12.65 -15.16 13.76
C ILE A 452 12.55 -13.63 13.58
N PRO A 453 13.12 -13.05 12.51
CA PRO A 453 13.06 -11.62 12.25
C PRO A 453 11.75 -11.21 11.57
N THR A 454 11.26 -10.02 11.92
CA THR A 454 10.19 -9.29 11.23
C THR A 454 10.44 -7.79 11.36
N THR A 455 9.68 -7.00 10.60
CA THR A 455 9.62 -5.54 10.63
C THR A 455 8.18 -5.08 10.82
N GLY A 456 8.00 -3.87 11.34
CA GLY A 456 6.69 -3.24 11.56
C GLY A 456 6.84 -2.08 12.54
N ASP A 457 6.01 -1.04 12.43
CA ASP A 457 6.05 0.10 13.36
C ASP A 457 5.33 -0.28 14.66
N VAL A 458 5.94 -1.15 15.47
CA VAL A 458 5.27 -1.64 16.68
C VAL A 458 5.13 -0.54 17.73
N ASN A 459 5.83 0.59 17.61
CA ASN A 459 5.80 1.66 18.61
C ASN A 459 4.98 2.91 18.21
N GLY A 460 4.44 2.94 16.98
CA GLY A 460 3.58 4.00 16.47
C GLY A 460 4.32 5.32 16.24
N ASP A 461 5.62 5.29 15.91
CA ASP A 461 6.43 6.50 15.73
C ASP A 461 6.67 6.93 14.28
N GLY A 462 6.09 6.20 13.33
CA GLY A 462 6.14 6.40 11.88
C GLY A 462 7.28 5.66 11.18
N TYR A 463 7.92 4.69 11.86
CA TYR A 463 9.11 3.99 11.39
C TYR A 463 8.95 2.50 11.62
N ALA A 464 9.25 1.67 10.62
CA ALA A 464 9.33 0.23 10.81
C ALA A 464 10.47 -0.11 11.80
N ASP A 465 10.11 -0.64 12.97
CA ASP A 465 11.04 -1.21 13.93
C ASP A 465 11.61 -2.53 13.41
N LEU A 466 12.76 -2.93 13.96
CA LEU A 466 13.31 -4.28 13.77
C LEU A 466 12.87 -5.16 14.93
N VAL A 467 12.21 -6.28 14.63
CA VAL A 467 11.56 -7.12 15.63
C VAL A 467 12.08 -8.56 15.52
N LEU A 468 12.33 -9.18 16.67
CA LEU A 468 12.76 -10.56 16.80
C LEU A 468 11.79 -11.33 17.68
N TYR A 469 11.38 -12.51 17.24
CA TYR A 469 10.72 -13.50 18.08
C TYR A 469 11.68 -14.62 18.44
N ARG A 470 11.98 -14.77 19.73
CA ARG A 470 12.76 -15.88 20.28
C ARG A 470 11.83 -16.92 20.87
N GLN A 471 11.78 -18.09 20.23
CA GLN A 471 11.06 -19.25 20.74
C GLN A 471 11.76 -19.82 21.99
N ASP A 472 11.01 -20.02 23.07
CA ASP A 472 11.45 -20.76 24.26
C ASP A 472 10.30 -21.67 24.75
N CYS A 473 10.47 -22.97 24.52
CA CYS A 473 9.49 -24.00 24.82
C CYS A 473 9.44 -24.41 26.31
N THR A 474 10.33 -23.88 27.15
CA THR A 474 10.41 -24.19 28.58
C THR A 474 9.71 -23.14 29.42
N ASN A 475 9.96 -21.86 29.15
CA ASN A 475 9.42 -20.75 29.95
C ASN A 475 8.32 -19.97 29.22
N GLY A 476 8.18 -20.16 27.89
CA GLY A 476 7.41 -19.31 26.98
C GLY A 476 8.32 -18.38 26.17
N SER A 477 7.84 -17.89 25.05
CA SER A 477 8.65 -17.14 24.08
C SER A 477 8.77 -15.65 24.42
N THR A 478 9.71 -14.97 23.78
CA THR A 478 9.93 -13.53 23.97
C THR A 478 10.09 -12.80 22.64
N TRP A 479 9.34 -11.72 22.49
CA TRP A 479 9.55 -10.70 21.49
C TRP A 479 10.63 -9.73 21.95
N GLN A 480 11.44 -9.25 21.02
CA GLN A 480 12.35 -8.12 21.25
C GLN A 480 12.26 -7.14 20.08
N MET A 481 12.11 -5.85 20.38
CA MET A 481 12.07 -4.78 19.38
C MET A 481 13.31 -3.89 19.50
N TYR A 482 13.74 -3.33 18.37
CA TYR A 482 14.79 -2.32 18.25
C TYR A 482 14.32 -1.17 17.35
N ASN A 483 14.21 0.03 17.91
CA ASN A 483 13.86 1.25 17.18
C ASN A 483 15.07 1.85 16.44
N VAL A 484 14.91 2.05 15.14
CA VAL A 484 15.97 2.48 14.22
C VAL A 484 16.23 4.00 14.31
N ARG A 485 15.17 4.80 14.50
CA ARG A 485 15.18 6.26 14.57
C ARG A 485 16.08 6.82 15.67
N LEU A 486 16.08 6.21 16.86
CA LEU A 486 16.75 6.75 18.05
C LEU A 486 18.25 6.43 18.16
N SER A 487 18.95 6.31 17.03
CA SER A 487 20.36 5.86 16.97
C SER A 487 20.63 4.53 17.70
N GLY A 488 19.58 3.72 17.91
CA GLY A 488 19.65 2.41 18.56
C GLY A 488 19.30 2.33 20.04
N SER A 489 18.48 3.27 20.54
CA SER A 489 18.21 3.40 21.98
C SER A 489 16.77 3.04 22.38
N ILE A 490 16.34 1.80 22.09
CA ILE A 490 15.42 0.99 22.92
C ILE A 490 15.59 -0.46 22.45
N VAL A 491 15.99 -1.36 23.36
CA VAL A 491 15.69 -2.79 23.23
C VAL A 491 14.62 -3.09 24.25
N SER A 492 13.39 -3.22 23.81
CA SER A 492 12.28 -3.66 24.66
C SER A 492 12.14 -5.18 24.52
N SER A 493 11.95 -5.88 25.65
CA SER A 493 11.73 -7.33 25.66
C SER A 493 10.37 -7.64 26.26
N TYR A 494 9.53 -8.37 25.53
CA TYR A 494 8.17 -8.68 25.95
C TYR A 494 7.90 -10.19 25.89
N ARG A 495 7.42 -10.78 26.98
CA ARG A 495 7.16 -12.23 27.10
C ARG A 495 5.73 -12.52 26.64
N TYR A 496 5.59 -13.14 25.47
CA TYR A 496 4.32 -13.51 24.85
C TYR A 496 4.52 -14.61 23.80
N GLY A 497 3.53 -15.48 23.65
CA GLY A 497 3.61 -16.70 22.84
C GLY A 497 4.41 -17.84 23.49
N GLY A 498 4.51 -18.95 22.75
CA GLY A 498 5.12 -20.20 23.20
C GLY A 498 5.86 -20.96 22.09
N CYS A 499 6.05 -22.25 22.33
CA CYS A 499 6.77 -23.14 21.42
C CYS A 499 6.03 -23.29 20.08
N HIS A 500 6.77 -23.27 18.97
CA HIS A 500 6.26 -23.44 17.60
C HIS A 500 5.30 -22.37 17.08
N ASP A 501 5.06 -21.28 17.82
CA ASP A 501 4.31 -20.15 17.28
C ASP A 501 5.10 -19.45 16.17
N ILE A 502 4.37 -18.98 15.16
CA ILE A 502 4.84 -18.32 13.95
C ILE A 502 4.43 -16.84 14.05
N PRO A 503 5.39 -15.90 14.19
CA PRO A 503 5.13 -14.45 14.12
C PRO A 503 4.52 -14.04 12.79
N VAL A 504 3.39 -13.34 12.79
CA VAL A 504 2.68 -12.96 11.55
C VAL A 504 2.83 -11.50 11.20
N SER A 505 3.41 -11.24 10.04
CA SER A 505 3.40 -9.94 9.34
C SER A 505 3.45 -10.19 7.83
N ASN A 506 3.04 -9.21 7.01
CA ASN A 506 3.12 -9.31 5.55
C ASN A 506 4.57 -9.21 5.02
N ASN A 507 5.47 -8.58 5.77
CA ASN A 507 6.89 -8.41 5.44
C ASN A 507 7.78 -9.59 5.90
N SER A 508 7.22 -10.59 6.57
CA SER A 508 7.94 -11.80 6.99
C SER A 508 7.89 -12.87 5.92
N VAL A 509 9.04 -13.19 5.29
CA VAL A 509 9.06 -14.28 4.33
C VAL A 509 9.27 -15.62 5.03
N TYR A 510 8.19 -16.38 5.18
CA TYR A 510 8.27 -17.77 5.64
C TYR A 510 8.88 -18.68 4.57
N THR A 511 10.20 -18.78 4.56
CA THR A 511 10.89 -19.92 3.98
C THR A 511 10.71 -21.15 4.89
N THR A 512 9.47 -21.61 5.07
CA THR A 512 9.21 -22.94 5.61
C THR A 512 9.64 -23.97 4.56
N ALA A 513 10.56 -24.84 4.97
CA ALA A 513 11.34 -25.74 4.11
C ALA A 513 10.54 -26.87 3.45
#